data_AF-A0A4Q3ULS2-F1
#
_entry.id   AF-A0A4Q3ULS2-F1
#
_cell.length_a   1.000
_cell.length_b   1.000
_cell.length_c   1.000
_cell.angle_alpha   90.00
_cell.angle_beta   90.00
_cell.angle_gamma   90.00
#
_symmetry.space_group_name_H-M   'P 1'
#
loop_
_entity.id
_entity.type
_entity.pdbx_description
1 polymer ?
#
loop_
_entity_poly.entity_id
_entity_poly.type
_entity_poly.pdbx_seq_one_letter_code
_entity_poly.pdbx_strand_id
1 'polypeptide(L)'
;MERTSDYVRQVPLPPTIPLLDIMAENGPFLEARENERFKADQRNLVKGYRNRSLLYVEGTSHNIPHDKPMLMIEQIVNFYKKQL
;
A
#
# COMPACT_ATOMS: atom_id res chain seq x y z
N MET A 1 21.47 -3.66 -1.94
CA MET A 1 20.25 -4.51 -1.82
C MET A 1 19.34 -4.41 -3.04
N GLU A 2 19.56 -3.46 -3.97
CA GLU A 2 18.59 -3.10 -5.03
C GLU A 2 18.51 -4.07 -6.23
N ARG A 3 19.63 -4.65 -6.69
CA ARG A 3 19.65 -5.40 -7.98
C ARG A 3 18.69 -6.59 -8.05
N THR A 4 18.47 -7.31 -6.95
CA THR A 4 17.59 -8.49 -6.94
C THR A 4 16.11 -8.09 -6.88
N SER A 5 15.79 -7.01 -6.15
CA SER A 5 14.43 -6.46 -6.09
C SER A 5 14.00 -5.89 -7.44
N ASP A 6 14.92 -5.24 -8.17
CA ASP A 6 14.62 -4.68 -9.49
C ASP A 6 14.31 -5.75 -10.53
N TYR A 7 14.94 -6.93 -10.44
CA TYR A 7 14.63 -8.06 -11.31
C TYR A 7 13.19 -8.56 -11.10
N VAL A 8 12.75 -8.70 -9.84
CA VAL A 8 11.38 -9.17 -9.53
C VAL A 8 10.33 -8.13 -9.91
N ARG A 9 10.65 -6.82 -9.82
CA ARG A 9 9.76 -5.72 -10.22
C ARG A 9 9.49 -5.65 -11.73
N GLN A 10 10.24 -6.37 -12.57
CA GLN A 10 10.01 -6.42 -14.02
C GLN A 10 8.74 -7.19 -14.39
N VAL A 11 8.25 -8.07 -13.51
CA VAL A 11 7.02 -8.82 -13.75
C VAL A 11 5.84 -8.04 -13.16
N PRO A 12 4.93 -7.51 -14.00
CA PRO A 12 3.78 -6.77 -13.49
C PRO A 12 2.85 -7.70 -12.71
N LEU A 13 2.29 -7.19 -11.61
CA LEU A 13 1.25 -7.92 -10.86
C LEU A 13 0.03 -8.16 -11.77
N PRO A 14 -0.45 -9.40 -11.91
CA PRO A 14 -1.61 -9.72 -12.75
C PRO A 14 -2.81 -8.80 -12.47
N PRO A 15 -3.52 -8.33 -13.50
CA PRO A 15 -4.66 -7.42 -13.35
C PRO A 15 -5.83 -8.09 -12.63
N THR A 16 -5.91 -9.42 -12.62
CA THR A 16 -6.98 -10.18 -11.99
C THR A 16 -6.87 -10.26 -10.47
N ILE A 17 -5.70 -9.99 -9.89
CA ILE A 17 -5.48 -10.04 -8.45
C ILE A 17 -6.08 -8.79 -7.80
N PRO A 18 -7.10 -8.92 -6.93
CA PRO A 18 -7.62 -7.81 -6.15
C PRO A 18 -6.55 -7.32 -5.16
N LEU A 19 -6.50 -6.01 -4.92
CA LEU A 19 -5.50 -5.42 -4.02
C LEU A 19 -6.10 -4.34 -3.13
N LEU A 20 -5.75 -4.38 -1.85
CA LEU A 20 -5.94 -3.29 -0.92
C LEU A 20 -4.56 -2.81 -0.46
N ASP A 21 -4.26 -1.55 -0.75
CA ASP A 21 -3.09 -0.84 -0.25
C ASP A 21 -3.51 0.09 0.89
N ILE A 22 -2.84 0.00 2.04
CA ILE A 22 -3.15 0.85 3.20
C ILE A 22 -1.92 1.73 3.45
N MET A 23 -2.04 2.99 3.04
CA MET A 23 -0.96 3.95 2.99
C MET A 23 -0.96 4.85 4.22
N ALA A 24 0.18 4.91 4.91
CA ALA A 24 0.41 5.81 6.04
C ALA A 24 0.55 7.27 5.60
N GLU A 25 0.28 8.20 6.53
CA GLU A 25 0.60 9.61 6.34
C GLU A 25 2.11 9.86 6.34
N ASN A 26 2.81 9.31 7.33
CA ASN A 26 4.25 9.45 7.45
C ASN A 26 4.94 8.16 7.00
N GLY A 27 5.78 8.28 5.98
CA GLY A 27 6.52 7.13 5.46
C GLY A 27 7.74 6.78 6.33
N PRO A 28 8.44 5.68 6.00
CA PRO A 28 9.54 5.16 6.82
C PRO A 28 10.87 5.92 6.64
N PHE A 29 10.94 6.83 5.66
CA PHE A 29 12.19 7.46 5.27
C PHE A 29 12.42 8.76 6.04
N LEU A 30 13.69 9.09 6.30
CA LEU A 30 14.07 10.36 6.90
C LEU A 30 13.89 11.52 5.92
N GLU A 31 14.15 11.27 4.62
CA GLU A 31 14.03 12.28 3.59
C GLU A 31 12.60 12.41 3.07
N ALA A 32 12.07 13.63 3.10
CA ALA A 32 10.73 13.94 2.58
C ALA A 32 10.56 13.51 1.11
N ARG A 33 11.61 13.68 0.29
CA ARG A 33 11.59 13.28 -1.12
C ARG A 33 11.37 11.78 -1.31
N GLU A 34 11.97 10.96 -0.45
CA GLU A 34 11.80 9.51 -0.51
C GLU A 34 10.41 9.08 -0.07
N ASN A 35 9.86 9.72 0.96
CA ASN A 35 8.47 9.51 1.38
C ASN A 35 7.48 9.91 0.28
N GLU A 36 7.70 11.02 -0.42
CA GLU A 36 6.83 11.42 -1.53
C GLU A 36 6.93 10.46 -2.71
N ARG A 37 8.14 9.99 -3.07
CA ARG A 37 8.31 8.91 -4.06
C ARG A 37 7.54 7.66 -3.63
N PHE A 38 7.69 7.23 -2.38
CA PHE A 38 7.02 6.05 -1.85
C PHE A 38 5.48 6.15 -1.87
N LYS A 39 4.93 7.33 -1.55
CA LYS A 39 3.48 7.58 -1.67
C LYS A 39 3.02 7.59 -3.13
N ALA A 40 3.84 8.12 -4.04
CA ALA A 40 3.52 8.10 -5.47
C ALA A 40 3.49 6.67 -6.03
N ASP A 41 4.43 5.81 -5.63
CA ASP A 41 4.50 4.42 -6.06
C ASP A 41 3.27 3.62 -5.61
N GLN A 42 2.83 3.80 -4.36
CA GLN A 42 1.58 3.22 -3.83
C GLN A 42 0.35 3.66 -4.63
N ARG A 43 0.23 4.97 -4.90
CA ARG A 43 -0.86 5.48 -5.76
C ARG A 43 -0.80 4.89 -7.18
N ASN A 44 0.39 4.72 -7.74
CA ASN A 44 0.57 4.13 -9.08
C ASN A 44 0.22 2.64 -9.11
N LEU A 45 0.44 1.90 -8.02
CA LEU A 45 0.10 0.47 -7.91
C LEU A 45 -1.40 0.19 -8.12
N VAL A 46 -2.25 1.09 -7.63
CA VAL A 46 -3.71 0.97 -7.71
C VAL A 46 -4.32 1.68 -8.93
N LYS A 47 -3.61 2.68 -9.48
CA LYS A 47 -4.11 3.54 -10.56
C LYS A 47 -4.50 2.73 -11.80
N GLY A 48 -5.72 2.94 -12.28
CA GLY A 48 -6.22 2.33 -13.52
C GLY A 48 -6.79 0.92 -13.38
N TYR A 49 -6.78 0.33 -12.18
CA TYR A 49 -7.35 -1.00 -11.93
C TYR A 49 -8.65 -0.90 -11.14
N ARG A 50 -9.72 -1.55 -11.62
CA ARG A 50 -11.05 -1.51 -10.97
C ARG A 50 -11.14 -2.35 -9.71
N ASN A 51 -10.27 -3.35 -9.55
CA ASN A 51 -10.21 -4.28 -8.43
C ASN A 51 -9.09 -3.96 -7.43
N ARG A 52 -8.47 -2.77 -7.55
CA ARG A 52 -7.44 -2.31 -6.62
C ARG A 52 -7.92 -1.04 -5.93
N SER A 53 -7.59 -0.90 -4.66
CA SER A 53 -8.01 0.22 -3.83
C SER A 53 -6.87 0.65 -2.92
N LEU A 54 -6.80 1.96 -2.65
CA LEU A 54 -5.85 2.55 -1.70
C LEU A 54 -6.64 3.27 -0.61
N LEU A 55 -6.32 2.96 0.65
CA LEU A 55 -6.81 3.68 1.82
C LEU A 55 -5.67 4.51 2.39
N TYR A 56 -5.82 5.83 2.39
CA TYR A 56 -4.90 6.73 3.06
C TYR A 56 -5.31 6.92 4.52
N VAL A 57 -4.37 6.76 5.45
CA VAL A 57 -4.64 6.82 6.88
C VAL A 57 -3.89 7.99 7.52
N GLU A 58 -4.59 9.10 7.74
CA GLU A 58 -4.05 10.29 8.40
C GLU A 58 -3.65 10.04 9.85
N GLY A 59 -2.69 10.80 10.36
CA GLY A 59 -2.20 10.75 11.74
C GLY A 59 -1.42 9.47 12.06
N THR A 60 -0.81 8.83 11.07
CA THR A 60 -0.08 7.57 11.26
C THR A 60 1.40 7.70 10.90
N SER A 61 2.22 6.99 11.67
CA SER A 61 3.57 6.61 11.30
C SER A 61 3.55 5.50 10.25
N HIS A 62 4.73 5.05 9.83
CA HIS A 62 4.86 3.88 8.97
C HIS A 62 4.24 2.61 9.59
N ASN A 63 4.12 2.54 10.92
CA ASN A 63 3.55 1.39 11.62
C ASN A 63 2.04 1.59 11.89
N ILE A 64 1.25 1.63 10.82
CA ILE A 64 -0.22 1.76 10.90
C ILE A 64 -0.87 0.71 11.82
N PRO A 65 -0.44 -0.58 11.85
CA PRO A 65 -0.99 -1.56 12.80
C PRO A 65 -0.79 -1.18 14.27
N HIS A 66 0.29 -0.46 14.59
CA HIS A 66 0.52 0.04 15.95
C HIS A 66 -0.35 1.27 16.24
N ASP A 67 -0.42 2.21 15.29
CA ASP A 67 -1.14 3.48 15.50
C ASP A 67 -2.66 3.31 15.48
N LYS A 68 -3.18 2.45 14.58
CA LYS A 68 -4.61 2.21 14.37
C LYS A 68 -4.92 0.71 14.17
N PRO A 69 -4.73 -0.14 15.18
CA PRO A 69 -4.88 -1.59 15.06
C PRO A 69 -6.28 -2.02 14.62
N MET A 70 -7.33 -1.41 15.19
CA MET A 70 -8.72 -1.76 14.86
C MET A 70 -9.06 -1.45 13.41
N LEU A 71 -8.61 -0.30 12.90
CA LEU A 71 -8.78 0.07 11.50
C LEU A 71 -8.14 -0.98 10.59
N MET A 72 -6.90 -1.41 10.87
CA MET A 72 -6.23 -2.43 10.07
C MET A 72 -7.02 -3.74 10.02
N ILE A 73 -7.47 -4.22 11.18
CA ILE A 73 -8.26 -5.46 11.27
C ILE A 73 -9.55 -5.33 10.45
N GLU A 74 -10.30 -4.25 10.63
CA GLU A 74 -11.56 -4.01 9.92
C GLU A 74 -11.36 -3.97 8.41
N GLN A 75 -10.34 -3.27 7.92
CA GLN A 75 -10.07 -3.14 6.50
C GLN A 75 -9.66 -4.46 5.87
N ILE A 76 -8.83 -5.26 6.55
CA ILE A 76 -8.45 -6.60 6.10
C ILE A 76 -9.68 -7.50 6.03
N VAL A 77 -10.48 -7.58 7.11
CA VAL A 77 -11.68 -8.43 7.16
C VAL A 77 -12.68 -8.03 6.07
N ASN A 78 -12.95 -6.73 5.92
CA ASN A 78 -13.87 -6.23 4.89
C ASN A 78 -13.36 -6.49 3.48
N PHE A 79 -12.05 -6.41 3.26
CA PHE A 79 -11.46 -6.72 1.97
C PHE A 79 -11.68 -8.20 1.62
N TYR A 80 -11.38 -9.13 2.53
CA TYR A 80 -11.60 -10.56 2.31
C TYR A 80 -13.07 -10.90 2.08
N LYS A 81 -13.99 -10.32 2.86
CA LYS A 81 -15.44 -10.54 2.68
C LYS A 81 -15.96 -10.14 1.30
N LYS A 82 -15.32 -9.17 0.63
CA LYS A 82 -15.69 -8.75 -0.73
C LYS A 82 -15.17 -9.67 -1.84
N GLN A 83 -14.21 -10.54 -1.52
CA GLN A 83 -13.63 -11.49 -2.48
C GLN A 83 -14.24 -12.91 -2.36
N LEU A 84 -15.02 -13.16 -1.32
CA LEU A 84 -15.84 -14.36 -1.14
C LEU A 84 -17.17 -14.20 -1.89
#